data_AF-G2IM89-F1
#
_entry.id   AF-G2IM89-F1
#
_cell.length_a   1.000
_cell.length_b   1.000
_cell.length_c   1.000
_cell.angle_alpha   90.00
_cell.angle_beta   90.00
_cell.angle_gamma   90.00
#
_symmetry.space_group_name_H-M   'P 1'
#
loop_
_entity.id
_entity.type
_entity.pdbx_description
1 polymer ?
#
loop_
_entity_poly.entity_id
_entity_poly.type
_entity_poly.pdbx_seq_one_letter_code
_entity_poly.pdbx_strand_id
1 'polypeptide(L)'
;MAERHVTFALRDKYARLIGEAEHHEREAERLRDLAGHVEIAAKLFDDGLDLSDTRPIQPRSYNRWKQRGIGLRVFLTVLREAGRPLTSLEIAERALAFDPHAESDKAAVKALVGPINKALAKRDGEVVVIEGRPRRWEVAR
;
A
#
# COMPACT_ATOMS: atom_id res chain seq x y z
N MET A 1 -29.08 29.26 -1.05
CA MET A 1 -28.78 27.97 -1.70
C MET A 1 -27.37 27.49 -1.36
N ALA A 2 -26.31 28.30 -1.52
CA ALA A 2 -24.91 27.94 -1.20
C ALA A 2 -24.70 27.38 0.23
N GLU A 3 -25.34 27.96 1.24
CA GLU A 3 -25.22 27.54 2.65
C GLU A 3 -25.72 26.10 2.89
N ARG A 4 -26.80 25.67 2.22
CA ARG A 4 -27.30 24.29 2.33
C ARG A 4 -26.34 23.27 1.70
N HIS A 5 -25.68 23.63 0.60
CA HIS A 5 -24.68 22.77 -0.03
C HIS A 5 -23.44 22.59 0.84
N VAL A 6 -22.99 23.66 1.52
CA VAL A 6 -21.86 23.61 2.46
C VAL A 6 -22.22 22.73 3.65
N THR A 7 -23.38 22.92 4.28
CA THR A 7 -23.82 22.09 5.42
C THR A 7 -23.98 20.62 5.03
N PHE A 8 -24.49 20.32 3.83
CA PHE A 8 -24.57 18.94 3.34
C PHE A 8 -23.19 18.30 3.16
N ALA A 9 -22.25 19.01 2.52
CA ALA A 9 -20.90 18.52 2.31
C ALA A 9 -20.15 18.28 3.64
N LEU A 10 -20.30 19.18 4.62
CA LEU A 10 -19.72 19.01 5.94
C LEU A 10 -20.34 17.82 6.70
N ARG A 11 -21.65 17.63 6.61
CA ARG A 11 -22.34 16.49 7.23
C ARG A 11 -21.89 15.16 6.60
N ASP A 12 -21.75 15.11 5.27
CA ASP A 12 -21.22 13.93 4.57
C ASP A 12 -19.78 13.64 5.00
N LYS A 13 -18.91 14.67 5.07
CA LYS A 13 -17.54 14.48 5.56
C LYS A 13 -17.51 13.99 7.01
N TYR A 14 -18.34 14.56 7.88
CA TYR A 14 -18.46 14.11 9.28
C TYR A 14 -18.87 12.64 9.36
N ALA A 15 -19.91 12.23 8.63
CA ALA A 15 -20.38 10.85 8.62
C ALA A 15 -19.29 9.87 8.14
N ARG A 16 -18.52 10.25 7.11
CA ARG A 16 -17.38 9.44 6.65
C ARG A 16 -16.30 9.28 7.71
N LEU A 17 -15.94 10.38 8.39
CA LEU A 17 -14.92 10.35 9.45
C LEU A 17 -15.34 9.48 10.63
N ILE A 18 -16.60 9.56 11.06
CA ILE A 18 -17.13 8.71 12.13
C ILE A 18 -17.14 7.24 11.70
N GLY A 19 -17.60 6.93 10.48
CA GLY A 19 -17.58 5.55 9.97
C GLY A 19 -16.17 4.96 9.87
N GLU A 20 -15.17 5.78 9.51
CA GLU A 20 -13.76 5.38 9.49
C GLU A 20 -13.21 5.13 10.90
N ALA A 21 -13.55 5.99 11.87
CA ALA A 21 -13.18 5.79 13.26
C ALA A 21 -13.78 4.50 13.84
N GLU A 22 -15.08 4.28 13.66
CA GLU A 22 -15.79 3.06 14.10
C GLU A 22 -15.23 1.78 13.43
N HIS A 23 -14.79 1.88 12.17
CA HIS A 23 -14.12 0.77 11.49
C HIS A 23 -12.77 0.44 12.14
N HIS A 24 -11.95 1.46 12.39
CA HIS A 24 -10.64 1.27 13.02
C HIS A 24 -10.72 0.79 14.47
N GLU A 25 -11.72 1.24 15.23
CA GLU A 25 -11.98 0.74 16.59
C GLU A 25 -12.31 -0.74 16.59
N ARG A 26 -13.21 -1.18 15.71
CA ARG A 26 -13.54 -2.62 15.57
C ARG A 26 -12.35 -3.46 15.15
N GLU A 27 -11.52 -2.96 14.23
CA GLU A 27 -10.31 -3.68 13.83
C GLU A 27 -9.28 -3.73 14.97
N ALA A 28 -9.18 -2.66 15.77
CA ALA A 28 -8.32 -2.64 16.94
C ALA A 28 -8.79 -3.66 18.01
N GLU A 29 -10.09 -3.76 18.26
CA GLU A 29 -10.67 -4.79 19.14
C GLU A 29 -10.36 -6.21 18.63
N ARG A 30 -10.63 -6.48 17.36
CA ARG A 30 -10.32 -7.76 16.71
C ARG A 30 -8.84 -8.14 16.87
N LEU A 31 -7.93 -7.20 16.67
CA LEU A 31 -6.48 -7.44 16.81
C LEU A 31 -6.08 -7.73 18.26
N ARG A 32 -6.72 -7.09 19.24
CA ARG A 32 -6.51 -7.38 20.67
C ARG A 32 -6.99 -8.78 21.03
N ASP A 33 -8.16 -9.20 20.53
CA ASP A 33 -8.67 -10.55 20.76
C ASP A 33 -7.72 -11.62 20.21
N LEU A 34 -7.21 -11.41 18.98
CA LEU A 34 -6.22 -12.29 18.37
C LEU A 34 -4.91 -12.33 19.17
N ALA A 35 -4.45 -11.18 19.68
CA ALA A 35 -3.27 -11.13 20.54
C ALA A 35 -3.50 -11.90 21.84
N GLY A 36 -4.69 -11.80 22.45
CA GLY A 36 -5.07 -12.58 23.62
C GLY A 36 -5.04 -14.08 23.38
N HIS A 37 -5.53 -14.55 22.21
CA HIS A 37 -5.40 -15.96 21.83
C HIS A 37 -3.95 -16.42 21.72
N VAL A 38 -3.06 -15.58 21.17
CA VAL A 38 -1.63 -15.88 21.07
C VAL A 38 -0.99 -15.94 22.46
N GLU A 39 -1.36 -15.03 23.36
CA GLU A 39 -0.87 -15.05 24.74
C GLU A 39 -1.25 -16.35 25.47
N ILE A 40 -2.52 -16.75 25.38
CA ILE A 40 -2.99 -18.03 25.94
C ILE A 40 -2.20 -19.19 25.36
N ALA A 41 -2.02 -19.22 24.03
CA ALA A 41 -1.25 -20.27 23.37
C ALA A 41 0.22 -20.30 23.81
N ALA A 42 0.83 -19.15 24.06
CA ALA A 42 2.20 -19.06 24.53
C ALA A 42 2.36 -19.60 25.97
N LYS A 43 1.39 -19.31 26.85
CA LYS A 43 1.37 -19.82 28.23
C LYS A 43 1.29 -21.34 28.32
N LEU A 44 0.68 -22.01 27.33
CA LEU A 44 0.70 -23.49 27.25
C LEU A 44 2.12 -24.09 27.16
N PHE A 45 3.12 -23.30 26.72
CA PHE A 45 4.51 -23.73 26.62
C PHE A 45 5.40 -23.18 27.74
N ASP A 46 5.04 -22.02 28.29
CA ASP A 46 5.73 -21.37 29.40
C ASP A 46 4.73 -20.57 30.24
N ASP A 47 4.27 -21.16 31.34
CA ASP A 47 3.30 -20.56 32.26
C ASP A 47 3.83 -19.26 32.90
N GLY A 48 5.15 -19.06 32.94
CA GLY A 48 5.80 -17.86 33.49
C GLY A 48 5.95 -16.72 32.50
N LEU A 49 5.60 -16.93 31.23
CA LEU A 49 5.79 -15.94 30.17
C LEU A 49 4.81 -14.77 30.32
N ASP A 50 5.35 -13.57 30.55
CA ASP A 50 4.62 -12.31 30.52
C ASP A 50 4.88 -11.58 29.20
N LEU A 51 3.83 -11.46 28.38
CA LEU A 51 3.88 -10.74 27.10
C LEU A 51 3.41 -9.29 27.21
N SER A 52 2.98 -8.82 28.39
CA SER A 52 2.44 -7.47 28.58
C SER A 52 3.44 -6.35 28.29
N ASP A 53 4.74 -6.60 28.49
CA ASP A 53 5.83 -5.68 28.16
C ASP A 53 6.42 -5.89 26.75
N THR A 54 5.76 -6.69 25.91
CA THR A 54 6.22 -6.89 24.53
C THR A 54 6.09 -5.58 23.76
N ARG A 55 7.23 -5.03 23.32
CA ARG A 55 7.25 -3.81 22.51
C ARG A 55 6.41 -3.99 21.23
N PRO A 56 5.38 -3.16 21.00
CA PRO A 56 4.59 -3.23 19.78
C PRO A 56 5.46 -3.03 18.53
N ILE A 57 5.32 -3.92 17.57
CA ILE A 57 5.93 -3.74 16.24
C ILE A 57 4.97 -2.89 15.43
N GLN A 58 5.40 -1.68 15.06
CA GLN A 58 4.60 -0.80 14.21
C GLN A 58 4.25 -1.54 12.91
N PRO A 59 2.96 -1.64 12.55
CA PRO A 59 2.58 -2.14 11.24
C PRO A 59 3.23 -1.22 10.22
N ARG A 60 4.24 -1.73 9.51
CA ARG A 60 4.70 -1.06 8.30
C ARG A 60 3.50 -1.09 7.39
N SER A 61 3.00 0.07 6.98
CA SER A 61 1.94 0.13 5.96
C SER A 61 2.39 -0.83 4.89
N TYR A 62 1.67 -1.94 4.79
CA TYR A 62 1.97 -2.95 3.80
C TYR A 62 1.49 -2.26 2.55
N ASN A 63 2.40 -1.46 1.99
CA ASN A 63 2.20 -0.74 0.76
C ASN A 63 1.45 -1.73 -0.13
N ARG A 64 0.22 -1.41 -0.57
CA ARG A 64 -0.63 -2.35 -1.31
C ARG A 64 0.12 -2.91 -2.53
N TRP A 65 1.09 -2.15 -3.05
CA TRP A 65 2.04 -2.51 -4.09
C TRP A 65 3.04 -3.64 -3.68
N LYS A 66 3.24 -3.88 -2.39
CA LYS A 66 3.97 -5.03 -1.79
C LYS A 66 3.08 -6.23 -1.47
N GLN A 67 1.74 -6.14 -1.57
CA GLN A 67 0.91 -7.35 -1.54
C GLN A 67 1.36 -8.24 -2.70
N ARG A 68 1.61 -9.52 -2.39
CA ARG A 68 2.32 -10.45 -3.27
C ARG A 68 1.61 -10.53 -4.63
N GLY A 69 2.21 -9.92 -5.65
CA GLY A 69 1.76 -9.98 -7.04
C GLY A 69 0.88 -8.81 -7.53
N ILE A 70 0.26 -8.00 -6.66
CA ILE A 70 -0.61 -6.90 -7.10
C ILE A 70 0.22 -5.79 -7.75
N GLY A 71 1.25 -5.30 -7.05
CA GLY A 71 2.02 -4.17 -7.58
C GLY A 71 2.76 -4.50 -8.87
N LEU A 72 3.35 -5.69 -8.96
CA LEU A 72 4.01 -6.12 -10.19
C LEU A 72 3.03 -6.20 -11.38
N ARG A 73 1.83 -6.76 -11.17
CA ARG A 73 0.83 -6.87 -12.24
C ARG A 73 0.48 -5.48 -12.77
N VAL A 74 0.24 -4.51 -11.89
CA VAL A 74 -0.05 -3.13 -12.29
C VAL A 74 1.14 -2.50 -13.02
N PHE A 75 2.37 -2.67 -12.52
CA PHE A 75 3.55 -2.12 -13.19
C PHE A 75 3.73 -2.69 -14.61
N LEU A 76 3.50 -3.99 -14.79
CA LEU A 76 3.54 -4.62 -16.11
C LEU A 76 2.38 -4.16 -17.00
N THR A 77 1.17 -3.99 -16.47
CA THR A 77 0.04 -3.41 -17.22
C THR A 77 0.38 -2.01 -17.71
N VAL A 78 0.90 -1.14 -16.82
CA VAL A 78 1.35 0.22 -17.17
C VAL A 78 2.38 0.21 -18.30
N LEU A 79 3.36 -0.70 -18.24
CA LEU A 79 4.38 -0.83 -19.29
C LEU A 79 3.79 -1.33 -20.62
N ARG A 80 2.89 -2.32 -20.58
CA ARG A 80 2.22 -2.87 -21.78
C ARG A 80 1.34 -1.83 -22.45
N GLU A 81 0.52 -1.11 -21.69
CA GLU A 81 -0.37 -0.05 -22.20
C GLU A 81 0.41 1.15 -22.74
N ALA A 82 1.56 1.46 -22.15
CA ALA A 82 2.39 2.54 -22.63
C ALA A 82 2.98 2.29 -24.01
N GLY A 83 3.25 1.03 -24.36
CA GLY A 83 3.89 0.63 -25.62
C GLY A 83 5.28 1.26 -25.84
N ARG A 84 5.87 1.87 -24.82
CA ARG A 84 7.16 2.57 -24.86
C ARG A 84 7.90 2.43 -23.53
N PRO A 85 9.23 2.58 -23.53
CA PRO A 85 10.02 2.51 -22.31
C PRO A 85 9.70 3.65 -21.34
N LEU A 86 9.40 3.31 -20.09
CA LEU A 86 9.06 4.27 -19.02
C LEU A 86 10.10 4.29 -17.92
N THR A 87 10.30 5.46 -17.32
CA THR A 87 11.06 5.59 -16.08
C THR A 87 10.25 5.07 -14.89
N SER A 88 10.94 4.68 -13.81
CA SER A 88 10.24 4.27 -12.57
C SER A 88 9.35 5.36 -11.97
N LEU A 89 9.64 6.64 -12.26
CA LEU A 89 8.80 7.76 -11.86
C LEU A 89 7.49 7.78 -12.67
N GLU A 90 7.58 7.70 -14.01
CA GLU A 90 6.40 7.63 -14.89
C GLU A 90 5.54 6.39 -14.57
N ILE A 91 6.17 5.26 -14.22
CA ILE A 91 5.45 4.05 -13.80
C ILE A 91 4.73 4.28 -12.47
N ALA A 92 5.36 4.96 -11.50
CA ALA A 92 4.75 5.25 -10.20
C ALA A 92 3.53 6.18 -10.34
N GLU A 93 3.66 7.25 -11.12
CA GLU A 93 2.57 8.20 -11.37
C GLU A 93 1.36 7.49 -12.03
N ARG A 94 1.62 6.68 -13.05
CA ARG A 94 0.57 5.92 -13.75
C ARG A 94 -0.02 4.83 -12.86
N ALA A 95 0.79 4.13 -12.07
CA ALA A 95 0.32 3.10 -11.15
C ALA A 95 -0.60 3.68 -10.07
N LEU A 96 -0.26 4.85 -9.50
CA LEU A 96 -1.12 5.50 -8.51
C LEU A 96 -2.48 5.92 -9.10
N ALA A 97 -2.56 6.22 -10.39
CA ALA A 97 -3.83 6.50 -11.06
C ALA A 97 -4.77 5.27 -11.15
N PHE A 98 -4.26 4.05 -10.97
CA PHE A 98 -5.11 2.84 -10.86
C PHE A 98 -5.73 2.66 -9.48
N ASP A 99 -5.24 3.36 -8.45
CA ASP A 99 -5.76 3.25 -7.10
C ASP A 99 -6.74 4.40 -6.82
N PRO A 100 -8.07 4.13 -6.79
CA PRO A 100 -9.08 5.16 -6.54
C PRO A 100 -9.01 5.75 -5.12
N HIS A 101 -8.15 5.21 -4.25
CA HIS A 101 -7.97 5.65 -2.87
C HIS A 101 -6.54 6.18 -2.64
N ALA A 102 -5.68 6.17 -3.65
CA ALA A 102 -4.36 6.76 -3.53
C ALA A 102 -4.42 8.27 -3.68
N GLU A 103 -3.96 8.98 -2.64
CA GLU A 103 -3.53 10.36 -2.83
C GLU A 103 -2.25 10.35 -3.70
N SER A 104 -2.34 10.93 -4.89
CA SER A 104 -1.19 11.11 -5.79
C SER A 104 -0.33 12.29 -5.33
N ASP A 105 0.13 12.24 -4.09
CA ASP A 105 1.07 13.21 -3.56
C ASP A 105 2.51 12.86 -4.01
N LYS A 106 3.40 13.85 -3.97
CA LYS A 106 4.80 13.67 -4.40
C LYS A 106 5.53 12.64 -3.54
N ALA A 107 5.13 12.46 -2.27
CA ALA A 107 5.76 11.51 -1.36
C ALA A 107 5.41 10.05 -1.72
N ALA A 108 4.16 9.78 -2.06
CA ALA A 108 3.64 8.49 -2.50
C ALA A 108 4.28 8.05 -3.82
N VAL A 109 4.39 8.96 -4.80
CA VAL A 109 5.11 8.72 -6.05
C VAL A 109 6.55 8.33 -5.77
N LYS A 110 7.26 9.12 -4.95
CA LYS A 110 8.67 8.85 -4.60
C LYS A 110 8.84 7.53 -3.84
N ALA A 111 7.91 7.20 -2.95
CA ALA A 111 7.93 5.96 -2.18
C ALA A 111 7.78 4.69 -3.05
N LEU A 112 7.18 4.81 -4.24
CA LEU A 112 7.00 3.69 -5.18
C LEU A 112 8.20 3.39 -6.07
N VAL A 113 9.08 4.37 -6.31
CA VAL A 113 10.23 4.22 -7.20
C VAL A 113 11.16 3.06 -6.78
N GLY A 114 11.47 2.95 -5.49
CA GLY A 114 12.31 1.86 -4.96
C GLY A 114 11.67 0.48 -5.14
N PRO A 115 10.42 0.27 -4.70
CA PRO A 115 9.65 -0.95 -4.96
C PRO A 115 9.57 -1.34 -6.44
N ILE A 116 9.31 -0.39 -7.36
CA ILE A 116 9.24 -0.65 -8.81
C ILE A 116 10.59 -1.18 -9.31
N ASN A 117 11.68 -0.49 -9.00
CA ASN A 117 13.02 -0.92 -9.41
C ASN A 117 13.33 -2.33 -8.90
N LYS A 118 13.00 -2.64 -7.64
CA LYS A 118 13.24 -3.97 -7.05
C LYS A 118 12.33 -5.04 -7.65
N ALA A 119 11.10 -4.70 -8.04
CA ALA A 119 10.15 -5.64 -8.60
C ALA A 119 10.50 -6.00 -10.06
N LEU A 120 10.83 -5.00 -10.87
CA LEU A 120 11.17 -5.19 -12.29
C LEU A 120 12.57 -5.77 -12.47
N ALA A 121 13.55 -5.43 -11.63
CA ALA A 121 14.89 -6.02 -11.68
C ALA A 121 14.91 -7.53 -11.39
N LYS A 122 13.84 -8.09 -10.82
CA LYS A 122 13.72 -9.53 -10.54
C LYS A 122 13.07 -10.32 -11.68
N ARG A 123 12.78 -9.66 -12.80
CA ARG A 123 12.00 -10.20 -13.92
C ARG A 123 12.87 -10.36 -15.16
N ASP A 124 13.93 -11.13 -14.99
CA ASP A 124 14.83 -11.50 -16.08
C ASP A 124 14.03 -12.17 -17.21
N GLY A 125 14.18 -11.65 -18.42
CA GLY A 125 13.50 -12.14 -19.63
C GLY A 125 12.07 -11.66 -19.85
N GLU A 126 11.36 -11.14 -18.83
CA GLU A 126 10.03 -10.54 -19.01
C GLU A 126 10.08 -9.01 -19.17
N VAL A 127 11.12 -8.37 -18.62
CA VAL A 127 11.29 -6.91 -18.64
C VAL A 127 12.73 -6.58 -19.03
N VAL A 128 12.90 -5.67 -19.98
CA VAL A 128 14.19 -5.17 -20.45
C VAL A 128 14.48 -3.83 -19.78
N VAL A 129 15.70 -3.69 -19.28
CA VAL A 129 16.25 -2.41 -18.85
C VAL A 129 16.90 -1.74 -20.04
N ILE A 130 16.45 -0.54 -20.38
CA ILE A 130 17.16 0.30 -21.34
C ILE A 130 18.20 1.11 -20.60
N GLU A 131 19.47 0.94 -20.98
CA GLU A 131 20.58 1.68 -20.42
C GLU A 131 20.44 3.18 -20.66
N GLY A 132 20.67 3.97 -19.61
CA GLY A 132 20.51 5.41 -19.63
C GLY A 132 20.26 5.99 -18.24
N ARG A 133 20.47 7.31 -18.09
CA ARG A 133 20.06 8.07 -16.91
C ARG A 133 18.98 9.08 -17.32
N PRO A 134 17.75 8.99 -16.78
CA PRO A 134 17.25 7.97 -15.85
C PRO A 134 17.02 6.60 -16.51
N ARG A 135 17.13 5.53 -15.71
CA ARG A 135 16.85 4.14 -16.12
C ARG A 135 15.41 4.01 -16.63
N ARG A 136 15.23 3.31 -17.75
CA ARG A 136 13.91 3.02 -18.34
C ARG A 136 13.66 1.52 -18.40
N TRP A 137 12.39 1.16 -18.31
CA TRP A 137 11.89 -0.21 -18.32
C TRP A 137 10.93 -0.41 -19.49
N GLU A 138 11.02 -1.55 -20.15
CA GLU A 138 10.13 -1.98 -21.23
C GLU A 138 9.80 -3.47 -21.04
N VAL A 139 8.62 -3.92 -21.46
CA VAL A 139 8.32 -5.37 -21.47
C VAL A 139 9.08 -6.03 -22.62
N ALA A 140 9.69 -7.19 -22.37
CA ALA A 140 10.34 -7.96 -23.42
C ALA A 140 9.29 -8.37 -24.49
N ARG A 141 9.65 -8.22 -25.76
CA ARG A 141 8.83 -8.66 -26.89
C ARG A 141 9.03 -10.14 -27.15
#